data_AF-A0A1G0ED09-F1
#
_entry.id   AF-A0A1G0ED09-F1
#
_cell.length_a   1.000
_cell.length_b   1.000
_cell.length_c   1.000
_cell.angle_alpha   90.00
_cell.angle_beta   90.00
_cell.angle_gamma   90.00
#
_symmetry.space_group_name_H-M   'P 1'
#
loop_
_entity.id
_entity.type
_entity.pdbx_description
1 polymer ?
#
loop_
_entity_poly.entity_id
_entity_poly.type
_entity_poly.pdbx_seq_one_letter_code
_entity_poly.pdbx_strand_id
1 'polypeptide(L)' 'MKTRKRKKNSNYVVARENGVFVARCDDLGLVCRGATEQEAIANLEEALALYFENLPGPADG' A
#
# COMPACT_ATOMS: atom_id res chain seq x y z
N MET A 1 -4.38 14.99 -24.18
CA MET A 1 -4.83 14.22 -23.00
C MET A 1 -3.59 13.62 -22.33
N LYS A 2 -3.17 14.13 -21.16
CA LYS A 2 -1.89 13.72 -20.54
C LYS A 2 -2.07 12.36 -19.85
N THR A 3 -1.58 11.29 -20.47
CA THR A 3 -1.52 9.95 -19.90
C THR A 3 -0.71 9.97 -18.61
N ARG A 4 -1.40 9.92 -17.46
CA ARG A 4 -0.73 9.76 -16.17
C ARG A 4 -0.14 8.35 -16.16
N LYS A 5 1.20 8.27 -16.24
CA LYS A 5 1.95 7.01 -16.08
C LYS A 5 1.53 6.39 -14.75
N ARG A 6 0.74 5.30 -14.80
CA ARG A 6 0.63 4.38 -13.65
C ARG A 6 2.02 3.77 -13.49
N LYS A 7 2.81 4.28 -12.55
CA LYS A 7 4.08 3.68 -12.16
C LYS A 7 3.74 2.37 -11.46
N LYS A 8 3.73 1.28 -12.24
CA LYS A 8 3.47 -0.08 -11.76
C LYS A 8 4.74 -0.60 -11.11
N ASN A 9 4.86 -0.38 -9.81
CA ASN A 9 5.68 -1.22 -8.95
C ASN A 9 4.68 -2.21 -8.31
N SER A 10 4.90 -3.49 -8.56
CA SER A 10 3.85 -4.50 -8.82
C SER A 10 3.12 -5.13 -7.60
N ASN A 11 2.79 -4.39 -6.54
CA ASN A 11 1.97 -4.98 -5.46
C ASN A 11 0.89 -4.05 -4.86
N TYR A 12 0.88 -2.78 -5.24
CA TYR A 12 -0.12 -1.84 -4.74
C TYR A 12 -0.50 -0.79 -5.78
N VAL A 13 -1.70 -0.23 -5.61
CA VAL A 13 -2.27 0.84 -6.45
C VAL A 13 -2.38 2.09 -5.60
N VAL A 14 -1.95 3.23 -6.15
CA VAL A 14 -2.17 4.54 -5.53
C VAL A 14 -3.13 5.36 -6.38
N ALA A 15 -4.15 5.91 -5.75
CA ALA A 15 -5.16 6.77 -6.35
C ALA A 15 -5.38 8.02 -5.49
N ARG A 16 -5.76 9.14 -6.10
CA ARG A 16 -6.14 10.35 -5.37
C ARG A 16 -7.65 10.44 -5.29
N GLU A 17 -8.19 10.34 -4.08
CA GLU A 17 -9.63 10.36 -3.79
C GLU A 17 -9.91 11.48 -2.79
N ASN A 18 -10.93 12.31 -3.03
CA ASN A 18 -11.34 13.39 -2.11
C ASN A 18 -10.18 14.29 -1.60
N GLY A 19 -9.20 14.55 -2.47
CA GLY A 19 -8.04 15.40 -2.14
C GLY A 19 -6.90 14.70 -1.41
N VAL A 20 -7.07 13.45 -0.95
CA VAL A 20 -6.04 12.62 -0.30
C VAL A 20 -5.52 11.54 -1.23
N PHE A 21 -4.31 11.04 -0.99
CA PHE A 21 -3.76 9.89 -1.69
C PHE A 21 -4.11 8.62 -0.92
N VAL A 22 -4.55 7.59 -1.64
CA VAL A 22 -4.97 6.30 -1.10
C VAL A 22 -4.12 5.23 -1.79
N ALA A 23 -3.27 4.57 -1.03
CA ALA A 23 -2.48 3.42 -1.44
C ALA A 23 -3.19 2.14 -0.96
N ARG A 24 -3.37 1.17 -1.85
CA ARG A 24 -4.04 -0.09 -1.52
C ARG A 24 -3.32 -1.29 -2.12
N CYS A 25 -3.25 -2.38 -1.37
CA CYS A 25 -2.82 -3.70 -1.83
C CYS A 25 -4.06 -4.61 -1.87
N ASP A 26 -4.56 -4.91 -3.07
CA ASP A 26 -5.76 -5.75 -3.25
C ASP A 26 -5.52 -7.22 -2.84
N ASP A 27 -4.26 -7.69 -2.85
CA ASP A 27 -3.88 -9.07 -2.50
C ASP A 27 -4.06 -9.35 -1.00
N LEU A 28 -3.69 -8.36 -0.16
CA LEU A 28 -3.72 -8.45 1.30
C LEU A 28 -4.89 -7.68 1.93
N GLY A 29 -5.71 -7.01 1.11
CA GLY A 29 -6.81 -6.16 1.60
C GLY A 29 -6.34 -4.96 2.44
N LEU A 30 -5.09 -4.53 2.29
CA LEU A 30 -4.53 -3.40 3.02
C LEU A 30 -4.81 -2.08 2.31
N VAL A 31 -5.21 -1.06 3.06
CA VAL A 31 -5.50 0.28 2.56
C VAL A 31 -4.92 1.33 3.50
N CYS A 32 -4.11 2.23 2.95
CA CYS A 32 -3.51 3.35 3.66
C CYS A 32 -3.79 4.65 2.93
N ARG A 33 -3.89 5.76 3.66
CA ARG A 33 -4.06 7.10 3.10
C ARG A 33 -2.91 8.02 3.53
N GLY A 34 -2.63 9.04 2.73
CA GLY A 34 -1.69 10.09 3.04
C GLY A 34 -2.06 11.42 2.38
N ALA A 35 -1.51 12.51 2.92
CA ALA A 35 -1.58 13.84 2.33
C ALA A 35 -0.81 13.93 1.00
N THR A 36 0.21 13.08 0.82
CA THR A 36 0.99 12.95 -0.40
C THR A 36 1.04 11.51 -0.88
N GLU A 37 1.40 11.31 -2.16
CA GLU A 37 1.56 9.98 -2.75
C GLU A 37 2.62 9.16 -2.00
N GLN A 38 3.73 9.81 -1.61
CA GLN A 38 4.82 9.17 -0.84
C GLN A 38 4.36 8.77 0.56
N GLU A 39 3.62 9.63 1.25
CA GLU A 39 3.09 9.33 2.59
C GLU A 39 2.12 8.15 2.57
N ALA A 40 1.23 8.10 1.56
CA ALA A 40 0.32 6.96 1.41
C ALA A 40 1.07 5.64 1.15
N ILE A 41 2.14 5.69 0.36
CA ILE A 41 2.99 4.52 0.07
C ILE A 41 3.76 4.10 1.31
N ALA A 42 4.42 5.02 2.01
CA ALA A 42 5.19 4.72 3.21
C ALA A 42 4.32 4.06 4.29
N ASN A 43 3.12 4.61 4.52
CA ASN A 43 2.14 4.02 5.43
C ASN A 43 1.75 2.58 5.02
N LEU A 44 1.62 2.31 3.71
CA LEU A 44 1.32 0.98 3.22
C LEU A 44 2.50 0.02 3.38
N GLU A 45 3.73 0.49 3.15
CA GLU A 45 4.95 -0.30 3.35
C GLU A 45 5.14 -0.69 4.82
N GLU A 46 4.88 0.23 5.75
CA GLU A 46 4.87 -0.08 7.19
C GLU A 46 3.76 -1.09 7.55
N ALA A 47 2.55 -0.92 7.03
CA ALA A 47 1.44 -1.86 7.27
C ALA A 47 1.76 -3.26 6.73
N LEU A 48 2.43 -3.35 5.57
CA LEU A 48 2.91 -4.61 5.00
C LEU A 48 3.98 -5.26 5.90
N ALA A 49 4.97 -4.49 6.35
CA ALA A 49 6.00 -5.00 7.26
C ALA A 49 5.40 -5.57 8.54
N LEU A 50 4.46 -4.83 9.16
CA LEU A 50 3.73 -5.28 10.35
C LEU A 50 2.89 -6.54 10.08
N TYR A 51 2.23 -6.62 8.92
CA TYR A 51 1.46 -7.82 8.54
C TYR A 51 2.36 -9.06 8.48
N PHE A 52 3.53 -8.94 7.85
CA PHE A 52 4.47 -10.06 7.72
C PHE A 52 5.18 -10.42 9.03
N GLU A 53 5.51 -9.44 9.87
CA GLU A 53 6.05 -9.70 11.21
C GLU A 53 5.06 -10.41 12.13
N ASN A 54 3.77 -10.13 11.98
CA ASN A 54 2.72 -10.74 12.80
C ASN A 54 2.22 -12.10 12.27
N LEU A 55 2.76 -12.59 11.15
CA LEU A 55 2.46 -13.95 10.71
C LEU A 55 3.03 -14.94 11.73
N PRO A 56 2.22 -15.89 12.23
CA PRO A 56 2.77 -16.94 13.06
C PRO A 56 3.86 -17.65 12.24
N GLY A 57 5.08 -17.70 12.78
CA GLY A 57 6.13 -18.54 12.24
C GLY A 57 5.61 -19.98 12.13
N PRO A 58 6.17 -20.80 11.21
CA PRO A 58 5.79 -22.21 11.14
C PRO A 58 5.86 -22.77 12.54
N ALA A 59 4.71 -23.22 13.04
CA ALA A 59 4.56 -23.67 14.41
C ALA A 59 5.74 -24.59 14.73
N ASP A 60 6.44 -24.27 15.81
CA ASP A 60 7.47 -25.10 16.43
C ASP A 60 6.95 -26.54 16.45
N GLY A 61 7.53 -27.38 15.60
CA GLY A 61 7.16 -28.78 15.37
C GLY A 61 8.31 -29.68 15.74
#